data_AF-A0A388L6Z5-F1
#
_entry.id   AF-A0A388L6Z5-F1
#
_cell.length_a   1.000
_cell.length_b   1.000
_cell.length_c   1.000
_cell.angle_alpha   90.00
_cell.angle_beta   90.00
_cell.angle_gamma   90.00
#
_symmetry.space_group_name_H-M   'P 1'
#
loop_
_entity.id
_entity.type
_entity.pdbx_description
1 polymer ?
#
loop_
_entity_poly.entity_id
_entity_poly.type
_entity_poly.pdbx_seq_one_letter_code
_entity_poly.pdbx_strand_id
1 'polypeptide(L)'
;MRVLADLWNDTDYKFVDSTARRVQRWMAEEGIRDTRAPVGGQRPRTDDAERDEIQDVLDEQEGGEGGVGEAGMRDDAVRGPDLPGEEVVMTSRGVGPAGHAARASRAELDRARTDKRKVGEADVDVRDTTREKRARQATIEEMYGKEKLAEFSDAWLQSIYAKGLPFNAFRGPEFQRVRRAAERVPRTVRFQFPSYRVTAGAEIPSQRTKVASMVSEVRSAFQHTGATILSDGRKSRSGKPLVNFLVGGSNGALLYATVSRDGSVRDTANIVYRRWQTIILSFSAKDVIGFRTDSASNYTAAARRFATDPYADIRRIAWLPCSSHVCNLMLSDVGTRAGWVKETIIHARALVRFIKSHGAAHTLFRKLSPRVMLVEPVETRFASVFLMLTCLKRRRDALESMLHDNVWACILRERRLIAQAQWVQQQIRDREFLRCVDCSIRVMAPVHQLLRRMDRGGMMMSIMCEWSQHLLELIRRVDVPADMVEPCVREVAIRNLHMLEPAHAVTHLLNPYRRSLRYHESLQTTSDDARVVEECNRFLLAQTGDDPVGRLYMTVRDQMTARDNCCRGGRGRGR
;
A
#
# COMPACT_ATOMS: atom_id res chain seq x y z
N MET A 1 8.95 35.89 -16.67
CA MET A 1 9.72 36.31 -15.48
C MET A 1 9.01 37.38 -14.67
N ARG A 2 8.38 38.40 -15.27
CA ARG A 2 7.56 39.42 -14.57
C ARG A 2 6.53 38.88 -13.57
N VAL A 3 5.73 37.90 -13.99
CA VAL A 3 4.76 37.22 -13.12
C VAL A 3 5.42 36.51 -11.92
N LEU A 4 6.66 36.03 -12.07
CA LEU A 4 7.40 35.38 -10.99
C LEU A 4 8.00 36.41 -10.03
N ALA A 5 8.37 37.60 -10.52
CA ALA A 5 8.79 38.72 -9.68
C ALA A 5 7.62 39.30 -8.87
N ASP A 6 6.42 39.38 -9.45
CA ASP A 6 5.21 39.80 -8.73
C ASP A 6 4.85 38.75 -7.65
N LEU A 7 4.95 37.47 -7.98
CA LEU A 7 4.77 36.38 -7.01
C LEU A 7 5.87 36.39 -5.92
N TRP A 8 7.09 36.81 -6.26
CA TRP A 8 8.20 37.01 -5.33
C TRP A 8 7.99 38.19 -4.40
N ASN A 9 7.41 39.31 -4.82
CA ASN A 9 7.26 40.48 -3.97
C ASN A 9 5.95 40.53 -3.16
N ASP A 10 4.86 39.92 -3.65
CA ASP A 10 3.50 40.14 -3.13
C ASP A 10 2.88 38.92 -2.42
N THR A 11 3.63 37.84 -2.24
CA THR A 11 3.18 36.62 -1.53
C THR A 11 4.26 36.14 -0.55
N ASP A 12 4.03 35.04 0.20
CA ASP A 12 5.07 34.33 0.99
C ASP A 12 5.52 33.02 0.31
N TYR A 13 5.30 32.93 -1.01
CA TYR A 13 5.60 31.74 -1.78
C TYR A 13 7.12 31.49 -1.87
N LYS A 14 7.58 30.32 -1.41
CA LYS A 14 8.99 29.90 -1.50
C LYS A 14 9.25 29.22 -2.84
N PHE A 15 10.07 29.85 -3.67
CA PHE A 15 10.58 29.25 -4.89
C PHE A 15 11.70 28.27 -4.57
N VAL A 16 11.88 27.25 -5.43
CA VAL A 16 13.09 26.43 -5.43
C VAL A 16 14.29 27.34 -5.73
N ASP A 17 15.41 27.14 -5.06
CA ASP A 17 16.58 28.03 -5.05
C ASP A 17 17.08 28.46 -6.44
N SER A 18 17.05 27.54 -7.40
CA SER A 18 17.41 27.83 -8.79
C SER A 18 16.45 28.81 -9.48
N THR A 19 15.17 28.73 -9.14
CA THR A 19 14.12 29.62 -9.65
C THR A 19 14.12 30.95 -8.90
N ALA A 20 14.32 30.93 -7.58
CA ALA A 20 14.53 32.11 -6.75
C ALA A 20 15.67 32.99 -7.30
N ARG A 21 16.85 32.38 -7.51
CA ARG A 21 18.04 33.07 -8.06
C ARG A 21 17.80 33.64 -9.45
N ARG A 22 17.04 32.94 -10.31
CA ARG A 22 16.67 33.43 -11.65
C ARG A 22 15.72 34.62 -11.58
N VAL A 23 14.75 34.58 -10.69
CA VAL A 23 13.78 35.67 -10.48
C VAL A 23 14.46 36.91 -9.92
N GLN A 24 15.29 36.77 -8.89
CA GLN A 24 16.06 37.88 -8.32
C GLN A 24 17.04 38.51 -9.32
N ARG A 25 17.72 37.68 -10.13
CA ARG A 25 18.64 38.19 -11.18
C ARG A 25 17.90 38.98 -12.25
N TRP A 26 16.78 38.44 -12.73
CA TRP A 26 15.93 39.13 -13.69
C TRP A 26 15.32 40.41 -13.12
N MET A 27 14.92 40.42 -11.84
CA MET A 27 14.44 41.63 -11.15
C MET A 27 15.53 42.70 -11.06
N ALA A 28 16.79 42.31 -10.79
CA ALA A 28 17.93 43.24 -10.77
C ALA A 28 18.24 43.81 -12.16
N GLU A 29 18.15 43.00 -13.22
CA GLU A 29 18.34 43.42 -14.62
C GLU A 29 17.25 44.40 -15.09
N GLU A 30 16.02 44.24 -14.61
CA GLU A 30 14.86 45.08 -14.96
C GLU A 30 14.62 46.25 -13.97
N GLY A 31 15.50 46.45 -12.99
CA GLY A 31 15.39 47.51 -11.99
C GLY A 31 14.20 47.36 -11.02
N ILE A 32 13.67 46.15 -10.86
CA ILE A 32 12.55 45.82 -9.97
C ILE A 32 13.09 45.54 -8.56
N ARG A 33 12.65 46.32 -7.57
CA ARG A 33 13.11 46.19 -6.18
C ARG A 33 12.60 44.89 -5.54
N ASP A 34 13.49 44.10 -4.96
CA ASP A 34 13.16 42.93 -4.14
C ASP A 34 12.65 43.42 -2.76
N THR A 35 11.38 43.17 -2.45
CA THR A 35 10.75 43.58 -1.18
C THR A 35 11.03 42.59 -0.05
N ARG A 36 11.61 41.42 -0.35
CA ARG A 36 11.96 40.36 0.62
C ARG A 36 13.44 40.37 1.03
N ALA A 37 14.29 41.14 0.37
CA ALA A 37 15.72 41.20 0.70
C ALA A 37 15.99 42.06 1.95
N PRO A 38 16.74 41.57 2.95
CA PRO A 38 17.21 42.39 4.06
C PRO A 38 18.27 43.38 3.54
N VAL A 39 18.19 44.62 4.03
CA VAL A 39 19.06 45.72 3.57
C VAL A 39 20.52 45.44 3.95
N GLY A 40 21.36 45.15 2.93
CA GLY A 40 22.80 45.43 2.94
C GLY A 40 23.79 44.24 2.88
N GLY A 41 24.65 44.23 1.84
CA GLY A 41 26.09 43.90 1.99
C GLY A 41 26.67 42.57 1.46
N GLN A 42 27.16 42.61 0.20
CA GLN A 42 28.34 41.92 -0.41
C GLN A 42 28.52 40.36 -0.41
N ARG A 43 28.67 39.82 -1.64
CA ARG A 43 29.26 38.51 -2.07
C ARG A 43 30.81 38.63 -2.24
N PRO A 44 31.64 37.62 -2.62
CA PRO A 44 31.37 36.24 -3.11
C PRO A 44 32.34 35.12 -2.62
N ARG A 45 32.02 33.85 -2.91
CA ARG A 45 32.98 32.84 -3.41
C ARG A 45 32.25 31.69 -4.13
N THR A 46 32.77 31.34 -5.31
CA THR A 46 32.42 30.20 -6.17
C THR A 46 33.14 28.93 -5.67
N ASP A 47 32.49 27.77 -5.76
CA ASP A 47 32.93 26.62 -6.58
C ASP A 47 32.00 25.40 -6.38
N ASP A 48 31.62 24.84 -7.54
CA ASP A 48 31.21 23.47 -7.89
C ASP A 48 30.69 22.49 -6.82
N ALA A 49 29.39 22.20 -6.89
CA ALA A 49 28.83 20.85 -6.69
C ALA A 49 27.38 20.79 -7.21
N GLU A 50 27.19 20.49 -8.49
CA GLU A 50 25.89 20.02 -8.99
C GLU A 50 25.65 18.58 -8.54
N ARG A 51 24.75 18.37 -7.57
CA ARG A 51 24.09 17.08 -7.32
C ARG A 51 22.73 17.29 -6.63
N ASP A 52 21.66 17.10 -7.41
CA ASP A 52 20.42 16.35 -7.09
C ASP A 52 19.53 16.72 -5.88
N GLU A 53 19.00 17.96 -5.81
CA GLU A 53 17.98 18.41 -4.83
C GLU A 53 16.57 17.75 -4.96
N ILE A 54 16.38 16.72 -5.78
CA ILE A 54 15.15 15.88 -5.76
C ILE A 54 15.40 14.55 -5.04
N GLN A 55 16.65 14.13 -4.93
CA GLN A 55 17.05 13.00 -4.10
C GLN A 55 17.10 13.43 -2.62
N ASP A 56 17.53 14.67 -2.35
CA ASP A 56 17.56 15.22 -1.00
C ASP A 56 16.16 15.44 -0.41
N VAL A 57 15.10 15.71 -1.18
CA VAL A 57 13.74 15.78 -0.62
C VAL A 57 13.19 14.40 -0.19
N LEU A 58 13.71 13.31 -0.78
CA LEU A 58 13.38 11.95 -0.35
C LEU A 58 14.21 11.52 0.86
N ASP A 59 15.44 12.00 0.99
CA ASP A 59 16.30 11.69 2.15
C ASP A 59 16.04 12.66 3.34
N GLU A 60 15.78 13.95 3.12
CA GLU A 60 15.54 14.98 4.15
C GLU A 60 14.19 14.90 4.86
N GLN A 61 13.18 14.22 4.30
CA GLN A 61 11.97 13.90 5.07
C GLN A 61 12.16 12.78 6.13
N GLU A 62 13.36 12.19 6.24
CA GLU A 62 13.77 11.34 7.36
C GLU A 62 14.54 12.07 8.47
N GLY A 63 14.76 13.39 8.40
CA GLY A 63 15.62 14.08 9.38
C GLY A 63 15.20 15.50 9.72
N GLY A 64 14.28 15.64 10.69
CA GLY A 64 14.24 16.80 11.58
C GLY A 64 13.31 17.95 11.19
N GLU A 65 12.38 18.28 12.09
CA GLU A 65 12.14 19.67 12.52
C GLU A 65 11.33 19.66 13.84
N GLY A 66 11.87 20.33 14.86
CA GLY A 66 11.19 20.59 16.13
C GLY A 66 12.10 20.61 17.35
N GLY A 67 12.86 21.69 17.54
CA GLY A 67 13.54 22.01 18.80
C GLY A 67 12.75 23.00 19.68
N VAL A 68 13.39 23.38 20.80
CA VAL A 68 13.00 24.25 21.95
C VAL A 68 12.36 23.45 23.12
N GLY A 69 12.83 23.45 24.37
CA GLY A 69 13.89 24.15 25.09
C GLY A 69 14.06 23.59 26.52
N GLU A 70 15.12 24.03 27.19
CA GLU A 70 15.85 23.55 28.40
C GLU A 70 15.11 23.14 29.70
N ALA A 71 15.71 22.21 30.47
CA ALA A 71 16.09 22.40 31.89
C ALA A 71 16.94 21.22 32.49
N GLY A 72 18.19 21.55 32.87
CA GLY A 72 18.97 21.18 34.07
C GLY A 72 18.92 19.81 34.80
N MET A 73 20.07 19.12 34.73
CA MET A 73 20.93 18.59 35.83
C MET A 73 20.81 17.17 36.46
N ARG A 74 21.98 16.49 36.37
CA ARG A 74 22.80 15.71 37.35
C ARG A 74 22.79 14.16 37.39
N ASP A 75 24.03 13.66 37.31
CA ASP A 75 24.69 12.34 37.51
C ASP A 75 24.00 11.25 38.36
N ASP A 76 24.08 9.97 37.95
CA ASP A 76 25.21 9.07 38.30
C ASP A 76 25.05 7.61 37.76
N ALA A 77 26.20 7.01 37.42
CA ALA A 77 26.58 5.58 37.43
C ALA A 77 25.95 4.47 36.52
N VAL A 78 26.71 4.12 35.47
CA VAL A 78 27.13 2.77 34.98
C VAL A 78 26.11 1.59 34.92
N ARG A 79 25.58 1.27 33.72
CA ARG A 79 25.55 -0.08 33.09
C ARG A 79 25.05 -0.03 31.62
N GLY A 80 25.57 -0.95 30.78
CA GLY A 80 25.55 -1.03 29.30
C GLY A 80 24.28 -0.61 28.51
N PRO A 81 24.40 -0.26 27.21
CA PRO A 81 23.29 0.37 26.48
C PRO A 81 22.28 -0.65 25.97
N ASP A 82 21.22 -0.87 26.75
CA ASP A 82 19.87 -1.00 26.19
C ASP A 82 19.47 0.36 25.61
N LEU A 83 19.08 0.40 24.33
CA LEU A 83 18.56 1.63 23.71
C LEU A 83 17.17 1.93 24.28
N PRO A 84 16.96 3.04 25.01
CA PRO A 84 15.64 3.42 25.49
C PRO A 84 14.90 4.15 24.36
N GLY A 85 13.74 3.64 23.94
CA GLY A 85 12.84 4.42 23.07
C GLY A 85 11.94 3.64 22.11
N GLU A 86 12.25 2.37 21.79
CA GLU A 86 11.43 1.59 20.86
C GLU A 86 10.53 0.58 21.59
N GLU A 87 9.22 0.88 21.65
CA GLU A 87 8.23 -0.09 22.12
C GLU A 87 7.94 -1.09 20.99
N VAL A 88 8.40 -2.34 21.19
CA VAL A 88 8.12 -3.45 20.29
C VAL A 88 6.95 -4.26 20.84
N VAL A 89 5.76 -4.11 20.24
CA VAL A 89 4.60 -4.93 20.61
C VAL A 89 4.61 -6.21 19.80
N MET A 90 5.14 -7.28 20.41
CA MET A 90 5.14 -8.62 19.83
C MET A 90 3.82 -9.35 20.11
N THR A 91 3.34 -10.13 19.15
CA THR A 91 2.10 -10.90 19.29
C THR A 91 2.26 -12.21 20.09
N SER A 92 3.47 -12.63 20.49
CA SER A 92 3.73 -13.65 21.54
C SER A 92 5.22 -14.04 21.66
N ARG A 93 5.74 -14.18 22.89
CA ARG A 93 6.87 -15.07 23.22
C ARG A 93 6.29 -16.41 23.68
N GLY A 94 6.65 -17.50 23.01
CA GLY A 94 6.17 -18.84 23.38
C GLY A 94 6.95 -19.41 24.56
N VAL A 95 6.24 -19.91 25.58
CA VAL A 95 6.79 -20.83 26.58
C VAL A 95 6.22 -22.22 26.25
N GLY A 96 7.09 -23.22 26.14
CA GLY A 96 6.73 -24.59 25.79
C GLY A 96 5.90 -25.31 26.86
N PRO A 97 5.21 -26.42 26.51
CA PRO A 97 4.15 -27.00 27.33
C PRO A 97 4.65 -28.14 28.24
N ALA A 98 4.01 -28.28 29.40
CA ALA A 98 4.08 -29.49 30.23
C ALA A 98 2.66 -30.06 30.47
N GLY A 99 2.44 -31.30 30.01
CA GLY A 99 1.61 -32.32 30.69
C GLY A 99 0.09 -32.40 30.43
N HIS A 100 -0.32 -33.46 29.71
CA HIS A 100 -1.46 -34.41 29.85
C HIS A 100 -2.75 -34.00 30.62
N ALA A 101 -4.00 -34.40 30.31
CA ALA A 101 -4.69 -35.43 29.51
C ALA A 101 -6.14 -34.90 29.24
N ALA A 102 -7.11 -35.49 28.52
CA ALA A 102 -7.42 -36.87 28.14
C ALA A 102 -8.39 -36.88 26.92
N ARG A 103 -8.37 -37.99 26.18
CA ARG A 103 -9.27 -38.33 25.04
C ARG A 103 -10.71 -38.61 25.51
N ALA A 104 -11.68 -38.30 24.66
CA ALA A 104 -12.94 -39.05 24.56
C ALA A 104 -13.38 -39.19 23.10
N SER A 105 -14.00 -40.32 22.82
CA SER A 105 -14.07 -41.04 21.54
C SER A 105 -15.31 -40.76 20.70
N ARG A 106 -15.18 -41.17 19.44
CA ARG A 106 -16.16 -41.21 18.36
C ARG A 106 -17.08 -42.44 18.50
N ALA A 107 -18.40 -42.25 18.47
CA ALA A 107 -19.44 -43.24 18.18
C ALA A 107 -20.78 -42.48 18.02
N GLU A 108 -21.75 -42.76 17.16
CA GLU A 108 -21.91 -43.67 16.01
C GLU A 108 -23.26 -43.30 15.35
N LEU A 109 -23.41 -43.70 14.10
CA LEU A 109 -24.60 -43.55 13.25
C LEU A 109 -25.72 -44.53 13.62
N ASP A 110 -26.94 -44.13 13.22
CA ASP A 110 -28.13 -44.92 12.84
C ASP A 110 -29.01 -45.64 13.88
N ARG A 111 -30.32 -45.35 13.76
CA ARG A 111 -31.54 -46.22 13.82
C ARG A 111 -32.74 -45.33 14.14
N ALA A 112 -33.95 -45.44 13.59
CA ALA A 112 -34.53 -46.27 12.54
C ALA A 112 -35.88 -45.63 12.13
N ARG A 113 -36.31 -45.90 10.89
CA ARG A 113 -37.63 -45.63 10.28
C ARG A 113 -38.76 -46.44 10.94
N THR A 114 -39.98 -45.87 10.91
CA THR A 114 -41.30 -46.47 10.53
C THR A 114 -42.39 -45.43 10.88
N ASP A 115 -43.50 -45.14 10.17
CA ASP A 115 -44.26 -45.75 9.06
C ASP A 115 -45.18 -44.65 8.46
N LYS A 116 -45.22 -44.43 7.14
CA LYS A 116 -46.26 -44.83 6.15
C LYS A 116 -47.68 -44.21 6.24
N ARG A 117 -47.97 -43.39 5.21
CA ARG A 117 -49.20 -43.25 4.33
C ARG A 117 -50.54 -42.89 5.00
N LYS A 118 -51.33 -41.94 4.47
CA LYS A 118 -52.04 -42.01 3.16
C LYS A 118 -52.34 -40.65 2.50
N VAL A 119 -52.60 -40.75 1.20
CA VAL A 119 -52.95 -39.77 0.16
C VAL A 119 -54.48 -39.62 0.00
N GLY A 120 -54.93 -38.45 -0.49
CA GLY A 120 -56.21 -38.16 -1.17
C GLY A 120 -56.47 -36.64 -1.19
N GLU A 121 -56.24 -35.92 -2.30
CA GLU A 121 -57.25 -35.47 -3.31
C GLU A 121 -58.41 -34.66 -2.72
N ALA A 122 -58.92 -33.54 -3.24
CA ALA A 122 -58.56 -32.54 -4.26
C ALA A 122 -59.56 -31.37 -4.03
N ASP A 123 -59.17 -30.14 -4.40
CA ASP A 123 -59.96 -28.91 -4.66
C ASP A 123 -61.23 -28.57 -3.84
N VAL A 124 -61.27 -27.35 -3.28
CA VAL A 124 -62.13 -26.25 -3.76
C VAL A 124 -61.63 -24.94 -3.11
N ASP A 125 -61.29 -23.96 -3.96
CA ASP A 125 -61.10 -22.55 -3.61
C ASP A 125 -62.46 -21.93 -3.25
N VAL A 126 -62.68 -21.60 -1.97
CA VAL A 126 -63.64 -20.57 -1.57
C VAL A 126 -62.93 -19.61 -0.63
N ARG A 127 -62.56 -18.49 -1.22
CA ARG A 127 -62.29 -17.21 -0.60
C ARG A 127 -63.44 -16.85 0.35
N ASP A 128 -63.27 -17.13 1.64
CA ASP A 128 -64.09 -16.52 2.68
C ASP A 128 -63.29 -15.51 3.50
N THR A 129 -63.83 -14.31 3.45
CA THR A 129 -63.40 -13.07 4.05
C THR A 129 -63.54 -13.14 5.58
N THR A 130 -62.76 -12.30 6.28
CA THR A 130 -62.93 -11.96 7.70
C THR A 130 -62.69 -13.06 8.72
N ARG A 131 -61.44 -13.54 8.83
CA ARG A 131 -60.89 -13.90 10.14
C ARG A 131 -60.24 -12.68 10.74
N GLU A 132 -61.02 -11.92 11.51
CA GLU A 132 -60.51 -10.88 12.40
C GLU A 132 -59.27 -11.41 13.10
N LYS A 133 -58.11 -10.77 12.83
CA LYS A 133 -56.94 -10.95 13.68
C LYS A 133 -57.36 -10.43 15.05
N ARG A 134 -57.82 -11.32 15.94
CA ARG A 134 -57.97 -11.02 17.36
C ARG A 134 -56.71 -10.26 17.77
N ALA A 135 -56.88 -8.96 18.03
CA ALA A 135 -55.79 -8.11 18.47
C ALA A 135 -55.32 -8.72 19.79
N ARG A 136 -54.18 -9.41 19.75
CA ARG A 136 -53.57 -9.98 20.95
C ARG A 136 -53.21 -8.78 21.81
N GLN A 137 -53.96 -8.57 22.89
CA GLN A 137 -53.74 -7.47 23.81
C GLN A 137 -52.34 -7.66 24.40
N ALA A 138 -51.42 -6.74 24.06
CA ALA A 138 -50.05 -6.82 24.52
C ALA A 138 -50.07 -6.77 26.05
N THR A 139 -49.37 -7.70 26.70
CA THR A 139 -49.29 -7.67 28.16
C THR A 139 -48.59 -6.38 28.61
N ILE A 140 -48.84 -5.92 29.84
CA ILE A 140 -48.21 -4.72 30.40
C ILE A 140 -46.68 -4.81 30.28
N GLU A 141 -46.12 -6.00 30.51
CA GLU A 141 -44.69 -6.29 30.33
C GLU A 141 -44.21 -6.12 28.88
N GLU A 142 -45.02 -6.49 27.87
CA GLU A 142 -44.71 -6.27 26.46
C GLU A 142 -44.76 -4.79 26.07
N MET A 143 -45.62 -4.00 26.71
CA MET A 143 -45.69 -2.54 26.51
C MET A 143 -44.47 -1.83 27.10
N TYR A 144 -44.14 -2.08 28.37
CA TYR A 144 -42.93 -1.52 28.99
C TYR A 144 -41.65 -2.05 28.34
N GLY A 145 -41.65 -3.28 27.82
CA GLY A 145 -40.54 -3.86 27.07
C GLY A 145 -40.25 -3.12 25.76
N LYS A 146 -41.29 -2.67 25.03
CA LYS A 146 -41.14 -1.86 23.81
C LYS A 146 -40.59 -0.47 24.11
N GLU A 147 -41.08 0.18 25.16
CA GLU A 147 -40.61 1.50 25.59
C GLU A 147 -39.13 1.46 26.03
N LYS A 148 -38.76 0.47 26.84
CA LYS A 148 -37.37 0.28 27.26
C LYS A 148 -36.43 -0.10 26.12
N LEU A 149 -36.93 -0.85 25.13
CA LEU A 149 -36.17 -1.14 23.92
C LEU A 149 -35.97 0.12 23.07
N ALA A 150 -36.96 1.01 23.00
CA ALA A 150 -36.85 2.29 22.29
C ALA A 150 -35.84 3.21 23.00
N GLU A 151 -35.89 3.32 24.32
CA GLU A 151 -34.93 4.07 25.15
C GLU A 151 -33.49 3.57 24.93
N PHE A 152 -33.28 2.24 24.95
CA PHE A 152 -31.99 1.64 24.63
C PHE A 152 -31.53 1.98 23.21
N SER A 153 -32.44 1.85 22.23
CA SER A 153 -32.12 2.08 20.82
C SER A 153 -31.68 3.53 20.58
N ASP A 154 -32.36 4.49 21.20
CA ASP A 154 -32.00 5.91 21.12
C ASP A 154 -30.63 6.18 21.76
N ALA A 155 -30.41 5.72 22.99
CA ALA A 155 -29.12 5.87 23.68
C ALA A 155 -27.95 5.22 22.90
N TRP A 156 -28.19 4.05 22.29
CA TRP A 156 -27.21 3.37 21.45
C TRP A 156 -26.86 4.17 20.20
N LEU A 157 -27.87 4.67 19.47
CA LEU A 157 -27.66 5.48 18.27
C LEU A 157 -26.96 6.80 18.58
N GLN A 158 -27.36 7.50 19.65
CA GLN A 158 -26.71 8.72 20.10
C GLN A 158 -25.23 8.50 20.41
N SER A 159 -24.88 7.41 21.09
CA SER A 159 -23.48 7.07 21.38
C SER A 159 -22.66 6.84 20.10
N ILE A 160 -23.24 6.15 19.11
CA ILE A 160 -22.60 5.95 17.79
C ILE A 160 -22.33 7.29 17.11
N TYR A 161 -23.33 8.19 17.06
CA TYR A 161 -23.21 9.48 16.41
C TYR A 161 -22.20 10.38 17.13
N ALA A 162 -22.26 10.45 18.47
CA ALA A 162 -21.35 11.25 19.28
C ALA A 162 -19.88 10.78 19.18
N LYS A 163 -19.64 9.48 19.02
CA LYS A 163 -18.29 8.91 18.88
C LYS A 163 -17.84 8.76 17.43
N GLY A 164 -18.70 9.06 16.47
CA GLY A 164 -18.40 8.91 15.04
C GLY A 164 -18.02 7.48 14.66
N LEU A 165 -18.70 6.49 15.26
CA LEU A 165 -18.40 5.08 14.97
C LEU A 165 -18.77 4.75 13.52
N PRO A 166 -17.87 4.09 12.75
CA PRO A 166 -18.17 3.71 11.38
C PRO A 166 -19.38 2.76 11.31
N PHE A 167 -20.43 3.13 10.59
CA PHE A 167 -21.67 2.33 10.50
C PHE A 167 -21.44 0.92 9.93
N ASN A 168 -20.40 0.74 9.12
CA ASN A 168 -20.02 -0.57 8.59
C ASN A 168 -19.54 -1.54 9.68
N ALA A 169 -19.09 -1.07 10.85
CA ALA A 169 -18.69 -1.93 11.97
C ALA A 169 -19.83 -2.86 12.45
N PHE A 170 -21.09 -2.45 12.25
CA PHE A 170 -22.26 -3.22 12.67
C PHE A 170 -22.75 -4.24 11.62
N ARG A 171 -22.17 -4.24 10.41
CA ARG A 171 -22.49 -5.22 9.35
C ARG A 171 -21.60 -6.46 9.37
N GLY A 172 -20.43 -6.39 10.02
CA GLY A 172 -19.41 -7.44 9.98
C GLY A 172 -19.76 -8.70 10.81
N PRO A 173 -19.16 -9.85 10.47
CA PRO A 173 -19.35 -11.10 11.22
C PRO A 173 -18.94 -11.02 12.70
N GLU A 174 -18.06 -10.10 13.06
CA GLU A 174 -17.62 -9.78 14.42
C GLU A 174 -18.79 -9.30 15.26
N PHE A 175 -19.52 -8.27 14.79
CA PHE A 175 -20.69 -7.75 15.48
C PHE A 175 -21.82 -8.79 15.53
N GLN A 176 -21.97 -9.60 14.47
CA GLN A 176 -22.92 -10.71 14.46
C GLN A 176 -22.57 -11.80 15.49
N ARG A 177 -21.28 -12.03 15.79
CA ARG A 177 -20.86 -12.92 16.89
C ARG A 177 -21.24 -12.32 18.25
N VAL A 178 -21.02 -11.01 18.46
CA VAL A 178 -21.43 -10.32 19.70
C VAL A 178 -22.94 -10.41 19.90
N ARG A 179 -23.74 -10.11 18.88
CA ARG A 179 -25.22 -10.20 18.94
C ARG A 179 -25.68 -11.59 19.34
N ARG A 180 -25.17 -12.63 18.67
CA ARG A 180 -25.50 -14.04 18.99
C ARG A 180 -25.04 -14.45 20.38
N ALA A 181 -23.90 -13.93 20.85
CA ALA A 181 -23.43 -14.19 22.21
C ALA A 181 -24.34 -13.53 23.25
N ALA A 182 -24.77 -12.28 23.01
CA ALA A 182 -25.70 -11.57 23.88
C ALA A 182 -27.08 -12.26 23.95
N GLU A 183 -27.60 -12.73 22.81
CA GLU A 183 -28.87 -13.48 22.74
C GLU A 183 -28.83 -14.81 23.50
N ARG A 184 -27.64 -15.42 23.64
CA ARG A 184 -27.45 -16.67 24.40
C ARG A 184 -27.30 -16.47 25.90
N VAL A 185 -27.16 -15.23 26.38
CA VAL A 185 -27.08 -14.96 27.82
C VAL A 185 -28.42 -15.35 28.44
N PRO A 186 -28.45 -16.25 29.44
CA PRO A 186 -29.69 -16.66 30.08
C PRO A 186 -30.44 -15.45 30.64
N ARG A 187 -31.78 -15.44 30.53
CA ARG A 187 -32.62 -14.36 31.06
C ARG A 187 -32.48 -14.14 32.58
N THR A 188 -31.97 -15.15 33.29
CA THR A 188 -31.65 -15.08 34.72
C THR A 188 -30.40 -14.23 35.01
N VAL A 189 -29.59 -13.94 34.01
CA VAL A 189 -28.39 -13.11 34.11
C VAL A 189 -28.69 -11.73 33.56
N ARG A 190 -28.52 -10.69 34.38
CA ARG A 190 -28.64 -9.30 33.93
C ARG A 190 -27.45 -8.97 33.02
N PHE A 191 -27.68 -8.94 31.70
CA PHE A 191 -26.68 -8.53 30.74
C PHE A 191 -26.21 -7.10 31.01
N GLN A 192 -24.89 -6.90 31.00
CA GLN A 192 -24.26 -5.59 31.14
C GLN A 192 -23.12 -5.50 30.13
N PHE A 193 -22.94 -4.31 29.54
CA PHE A 193 -21.78 -4.06 28.70
C PHE A 193 -20.49 -4.11 29.53
N PRO A 194 -19.38 -4.64 28.99
CA PRO A 194 -18.09 -4.59 29.65
C PRO A 194 -17.69 -3.15 30.01
N SER A 195 -17.07 -2.96 31.17
CA SER A 195 -16.60 -1.64 31.58
C SER A 195 -15.41 -1.17 30.74
N TYR A 196 -15.07 0.12 30.82
CA TYR A 196 -13.89 0.69 30.16
C TYR A 196 -12.60 -0.04 30.58
N ARG A 197 -12.42 -0.33 31.88
CA ARG A 197 -11.23 -1.02 32.40
C ARG A 197 -11.05 -2.41 31.79
N VAL A 198 -12.16 -3.13 31.58
CA VAL A 198 -12.15 -4.44 30.94
C VAL A 198 -11.81 -4.30 29.46
N THR A 199 -12.50 -3.38 28.76
CA THR A 199 -12.39 -3.19 27.31
C THR A 199 -11.02 -2.64 26.87
N ALA A 200 -10.47 -1.67 27.60
CA ALA A 200 -9.26 -0.95 27.24
C ALA A 200 -7.99 -1.46 27.94
N GLY A 201 -8.08 -2.50 28.78
CA GLY A 201 -6.93 -2.94 29.58
C GLY A 201 -6.98 -4.40 29.98
N ALA A 202 -7.82 -4.73 30.97
CA ALA A 202 -7.71 -5.98 31.71
C ALA A 202 -7.83 -7.24 30.83
N GLU A 203 -8.67 -7.21 29.79
CA GLU A 203 -8.87 -8.36 28.90
C GLU A 203 -7.92 -8.39 27.70
N ILE A 204 -7.14 -7.33 27.44
CA ILE A 204 -6.24 -7.29 26.28
C ILE A 204 -5.24 -8.48 26.28
N PRO A 205 -4.56 -8.83 27.38
CA PRO A 205 -3.67 -9.99 27.41
C PRO A 205 -4.39 -11.31 27.11
N SER A 206 -5.57 -11.52 27.69
CA SER A 206 -6.43 -12.70 27.45
C SER A 206 -6.83 -12.82 25.98
N GLN A 207 -7.25 -11.71 25.36
CA GLN A 207 -7.60 -11.67 23.95
C GLN A 207 -6.38 -11.87 23.04
N ARG A 208 -5.21 -11.33 23.40
CA ARG A 208 -3.95 -11.59 22.68
C ARG A 208 -3.62 -13.09 22.67
N THR A 209 -3.76 -13.79 23.79
CA THR A 209 -3.56 -15.25 23.86
C THR A 209 -4.55 -16.01 22.98
N LYS A 210 -5.83 -15.60 22.96
CA LYS A 210 -6.84 -16.21 22.07
C LYS A 210 -6.49 -16.01 20.60
N VAL A 211 -6.10 -14.80 20.21
CA VAL A 211 -5.64 -14.51 18.84
C VAL A 211 -4.41 -15.33 18.48
N ALA A 212 -3.43 -15.44 19.39
CA ALA A 212 -2.24 -16.27 19.20
C ALA A 212 -2.60 -17.75 18.96
N SER A 213 -3.59 -18.28 19.70
CA SER A 213 -4.12 -19.63 19.46
C SER A 213 -4.87 -19.75 18.14
N MET A 214 -5.63 -18.73 17.72
CA MET A 214 -6.33 -18.74 16.44
C MET A 214 -5.37 -18.75 15.24
N VAL A 215 -4.19 -18.17 15.38
CA VAL A 215 -3.17 -18.11 14.30
C VAL A 215 -2.07 -19.15 14.46
N SER A 216 -2.16 -20.07 15.44
CA SER A 216 -1.08 -21.02 15.72
C SER A 216 -0.86 -22.00 14.57
N GLU A 217 -1.92 -22.44 13.90
CA GLU A 217 -1.84 -23.32 12.74
C GLU A 217 -1.07 -22.66 11.59
N VAL A 218 -1.40 -21.40 11.28
CA VAL A 218 -0.70 -20.59 10.28
C VAL A 218 0.78 -20.45 10.66
N ARG A 219 1.08 -20.17 11.92
CA ARG A 219 2.46 -20.04 12.42
C ARG A 219 3.23 -21.36 12.32
N SER A 220 2.62 -22.50 12.66
CA SER A 220 3.27 -23.81 12.57
C SER A 220 3.55 -24.26 11.14
N ALA A 221 2.72 -23.83 10.18
CA ALA A 221 2.92 -24.15 8.78
C ALA A 221 4.22 -23.55 8.22
N PHE A 222 4.66 -22.40 8.75
CA PHE A 222 5.88 -21.73 8.32
C PHE A 222 7.14 -22.58 8.53
N GLN A 223 7.17 -23.45 9.54
CA GLN A 223 8.30 -24.37 9.76
C GLN A 223 8.48 -25.38 8.61
N HIS A 224 7.41 -25.66 7.87
CA HIS A 224 7.42 -26.65 6.80
C HIS A 224 7.48 -25.99 5.41
N THR A 225 6.83 -24.84 5.25
CA THR A 225 6.72 -24.18 3.94
C THR A 225 7.65 -22.98 3.77
N GLY A 226 8.32 -22.57 4.84
CA GLY A 226 8.98 -21.28 4.91
C GLY A 226 7.99 -20.11 5.04
N ALA A 227 8.52 -18.96 5.41
CA ALA A 227 7.79 -17.70 5.56
C ALA A 227 8.50 -16.55 4.84
N THR A 228 7.73 -15.64 4.27
CA THR A 228 8.21 -14.35 3.77
C THR A 228 7.77 -13.25 4.74
N ILE A 229 8.73 -12.45 5.19
CA ILE A 229 8.46 -11.27 6.01
C ILE A 229 8.24 -10.07 5.08
N LEU A 230 7.24 -9.24 5.35
CA LEU A 230 6.98 -7.98 4.65
C LEU A 230 7.06 -6.84 5.67
N SER A 231 7.92 -5.86 5.41
CA SER A 231 8.03 -4.63 6.19
C SER A 231 7.27 -3.49 5.51
N ASP A 232 6.38 -2.81 6.23
CA ASP A 232 5.61 -1.67 5.73
C ASP A 232 5.66 -0.49 6.71
N GLY A 233 6.23 0.62 6.25
CA GLY A 233 6.34 1.87 7.00
C GLY A 233 5.10 2.75 6.85
N ARG A 234 4.57 3.27 7.96
CA ARG A 234 3.45 4.24 7.94
C ARG A 234 3.56 5.25 9.06
N LYS A 235 2.88 6.39 8.92
CA LYS A 235 2.64 7.31 10.04
C LYS A 235 1.34 6.90 10.76
N SER A 236 1.36 6.93 12.09
CA SER A 236 0.17 6.78 12.93
C SER A 236 -0.73 8.02 12.82
N ARG A 237 -1.91 7.97 13.42
CA ARG A 237 -2.82 9.13 13.47
C ARG A 237 -2.24 10.32 14.25
N SER A 238 -1.33 10.05 15.19
CA SER A 238 -0.62 11.08 15.97
C SER A 238 0.71 11.49 15.34
N GLY A 239 0.96 11.12 14.07
CA GLY A 239 2.20 11.45 13.37
C GLY A 239 3.39 10.56 13.70
N LYS A 240 3.31 9.74 14.76
CA LYS A 240 4.40 8.81 15.13
C LYS A 240 4.70 7.82 14.00
N PRO A 241 5.96 7.65 13.58
CA PRO A 241 6.33 6.69 12.56
C PRO A 241 6.23 5.25 13.11
N LEU A 242 5.58 4.37 12.37
CA LEU A 242 5.39 2.95 12.70
C LEU A 242 5.93 2.07 11.56
N VAL A 243 6.39 0.88 11.90
CA VAL A 243 6.75 -0.17 10.94
C VAL A 243 5.99 -1.44 11.29
N ASN A 244 5.24 -1.97 10.34
CA ASN A 244 4.53 -3.24 10.47
C ASN A 244 5.35 -4.36 9.83
N PHE A 245 5.46 -5.49 10.53
CA PHE A 245 6.04 -6.71 10.02
C PHE A 245 4.92 -7.73 9.84
N LEU A 246 4.57 -8.02 8.59
CA LEU A 246 3.65 -9.08 8.23
C LEU A 246 4.46 -10.32 7.86
N VAL A 247 3.99 -11.50 8.21
CA VAL A 247 4.63 -12.76 7.84
C VAL A 247 3.62 -13.60 7.07
N GLY A 248 3.98 -14.01 5.86
CA GLY A 248 3.12 -14.76 4.95
C GLY A 248 3.74 -16.07 4.50
N GLY A 249 2.90 -17.06 4.26
CA GLY A 249 3.27 -18.36 3.71
C GLY A 249 2.08 -18.99 3.00
N SER A 250 2.21 -20.27 2.65
CA SER A 250 1.18 -21.03 1.92
C SER A 250 -0.18 -21.09 2.63
N ASN A 251 -0.17 -21.16 3.96
CA ASN A 251 -1.37 -21.33 4.78
C ASN A 251 -1.94 -20.00 5.33
N GLY A 252 -1.47 -18.86 4.84
CA GLY A 252 -1.99 -17.54 5.21
C GLY A 252 -0.92 -16.55 5.63
N ALA A 253 -1.37 -15.42 6.17
CA ALA A 253 -0.51 -14.34 6.64
C ALA A 253 -0.96 -13.82 8.01
N LEU A 254 -0.01 -13.31 8.78
CA LEU A 254 -0.25 -12.72 10.09
C LEU A 254 0.51 -11.40 10.24
N LEU A 255 -0.08 -10.46 10.99
CA LEU A 255 0.65 -9.31 11.50
C LEU A 255 1.49 -9.80 12.68
N TYR A 256 2.81 -9.87 12.48
CA TYR A 256 3.72 -10.44 13.46
C TYR A 256 4.11 -9.42 14.54
N ALA A 257 4.50 -8.22 14.11
CA ALA A 257 4.90 -7.14 15.00
C ALA A 257 4.56 -5.77 14.40
N THR A 258 4.34 -4.81 15.27
CA THR A 258 4.36 -3.38 14.92
C THR A 258 5.37 -2.70 15.84
N VAL A 259 6.32 -2.00 15.24
CA VAL A 259 7.37 -1.26 15.96
C VAL A 259 7.09 0.22 15.81
N SER A 260 7.03 0.94 16.93
CA SER A 260 7.05 2.40 16.91
C SER A 260 8.49 2.86 16.74
N ARG A 261 8.73 3.69 15.73
CA ARG A 261 10.01 4.35 15.52
C ARG A 261 10.08 5.63 16.35
N ASP A 262 11.27 5.94 16.82
CA ASP A 262 11.55 7.29 17.28
C ASP A 262 11.67 8.21 16.05
N GLY A 263 10.71 9.14 15.90
CA GLY A 263 10.70 10.08 14.79
C GLY A 263 11.77 11.16 14.88
N SER A 264 12.49 11.26 16.01
CA SER A 264 13.58 12.21 16.21
C SER A 264 14.93 11.69 15.70
N VAL A 265 15.06 10.38 15.48
CA VAL A 265 16.29 9.74 14.99
C VAL A 265 16.09 9.28 13.56
N ARG A 266 16.96 9.74 12.65
CA ARG A 266 16.96 9.28 11.25
C ARG A 266 17.28 7.77 11.21
N ASP A 267 16.47 7.00 10.48
CA ASP A 267 16.68 5.56 10.30
C ASP A 267 17.94 5.33 9.44
N THR A 268 19.09 5.17 10.07
CA THR A 268 20.30 4.74 9.38
C THR A 268 20.22 3.26 9.01
N ALA A 269 20.98 2.83 7.99
CA ALA A 269 21.07 1.43 7.61
C ALA A 269 21.43 0.49 8.79
N ASN A 270 22.22 0.98 9.75
CA ASN A 270 22.60 0.22 10.95
C ASN A 270 21.43 0.03 11.93
N ILE A 271 20.60 1.06 12.13
CA ILE A 271 19.40 0.98 12.97
C ILE A 271 18.42 -0.02 12.36
N VAL A 272 18.18 0.11 11.05
CA VAL A 272 17.30 -0.79 10.29
C VAL A 272 17.79 -2.23 10.37
N TYR A 273 19.10 -2.47 10.16
CA TYR A 273 19.71 -3.78 10.28
C TYR A 273 19.47 -4.41 11.65
N ARG A 274 19.74 -3.70 12.76
CA ARG A 274 19.52 -4.23 14.11
C ARG A 274 18.04 -4.55 14.38
N ARG A 275 17.15 -3.68 13.93
CA ARG A 275 15.69 -3.85 14.08
C ARG A 275 15.22 -5.11 13.33
N TRP A 276 15.59 -5.26 12.07
CA TRP A 276 15.24 -6.43 11.28
C TRP A 276 15.88 -7.72 11.81
N GLN A 277 17.13 -7.65 12.27
CA GLN A 277 17.80 -8.78 12.90
C GLN A 277 17.02 -9.26 14.13
N THR A 278 16.54 -8.34 14.96
CA THR A 278 15.69 -8.67 16.12
C THR A 278 14.41 -9.38 15.71
N ILE A 279 13.74 -8.90 14.64
CA ILE A 279 12.53 -9.53 14.11
C ILE A 279 12.82 -10.94 13.60
N ILE A 280 13.86 -11.12 12.78
CA ILE A 280 14.26 -12.41 12.20
C ILE A 280 14.60 -13.42 13.30
N LEU A 281 15.41 -13.01 14.28
CA LEU A 281 15.81 -13.86 15.40
C LEU A 281 14.66 -14.21 16.34
N SER A 282 13.71 -13.29 16.55
CA SER A 282 12.52 -13.57 17.38
C SER A 282 11.57 -14.61 16.77
N PHE A 283 11.63 -14.79 15.45
CA PHE A 283 10.80 -15.73 14.71
C PHE A 283 11.46 -17.10 14.66
N SER A 284 12.36 -17.30 13.70
CA SER A 284 13.32 -18.38 13.54
C SER A 284 13.98 -18.16 12.17
N ALA A 285 15.27 -17.81 12.14
CA ALA A 285 15.92 -17.43 10.87
C ALA A 285 15.86 -18.53 9.81
N LYS A 286 15.95 -19.80 10.21
CA LYS A 286 15.82 -21.00 9.34
C LYS A 286 14.46 -21.15 8.64
N ASP A 287 13.41 -20.54 9.17
CA ASP A 287 12.06 -20.63 8.62
C ASP A 287 11.76 -19.44 7.69
N VAL A 288 12.63 -18.43 7.65
CA VAL A 288 12.49 -17.27 6.75
C VAL A 288 13.13 -17.60 5.41
N ILE A 289 12.36 -17.52 4.33
CA ILE A 289 12.84 -17.74 2.95
C ILE A 289 13.05 -16.42 2.21
N GLY A 290 12.38 -15.36 2.65
CA GLY A 290 12.51 -14.05 2.04
C GLY A 290 12.05 -12.91 2.93
N PHE A 291 12.55 -11.73 2.62
CA PHE A 291 12.23 -10.49 3.30
C PHE A 291 11.93 -9.41 2.25
N ARG A 292 10.70 -8.93 2.22
CA ARG A 292 10.24 -7.88 1.31
C ARG A 292 10.18 -6.54 2.02
N THR A 293 10.74 -5.53 1.37
CA THR A 293 10.82 -4.17 1.89
C THR A 293 10.59 -3.16 0.77
N ASP A 294 10.23 -1.93 1.10
CA ASP A 294 10.34 -0.84 0.12
C ASP A 294 11.81 -0.59 -0.25
N SER A 295 12.03 0.15 -1.33
CA SER A 295 13.34 0.36 -1.94
C SER A 295 14.04 1.63 -1.41
N ALA A 296 13.72 2.07 -0.19
CA ALA A 296 14.41 3.18 0.44
C ALA A 296 15.93 2.92 0.55
N SER A 297 16.73 3.98 0.58
CA SER A 297 18.19 3.91 0.53
C SER A 297 18.77 3.20 1.75
N ASN A 298 18.31 3.57 2.95
CA ASN A 298 18.62 2.92 4.23
C ASN A 298 18.23 1.43 4.26
N TYR A 299 17.09 1.07 3.69
CA TYR A 299 16.58 -0.30 3.63
C TYR A 299 17.39 -1.16 2.66
N THR A 300 17.72 -0.60 1.50
CA THR A 300 18.61 -1.25 0.52
C THR A 300 20.00 -1.50 1.11
N ALA A 301 20.55 -0.52 1.83
CA ALA A 301 21.83 -0.67 2.50
C ALA A 301 21.80 -1.73 3.62
N ALA A 302 20.72 -1.78 4.41
CA ALA A 302 20.53 -2.82 5.43
C ALA A 302 20.42 -4.23 4.79
N ALA A 303 19.63 -4.38 3.72
CA ALA A 303 19.49 -5.64 2.98
C ALA A 303 20.84 -6.15 2.43
N ARG A 304 21.66 -5.27 1.85
CA ARG A 304 23.02 -5.61 1.38
C ARG A 304 23.91 -6.12 2.51
N ARG A 305 23.78 -5.55 3.71
CA ARG A 305 24.52 -6.01 4.89
C ARG A 305 24.09 -7.42 5.34
N PHE A 306 22.81 -7.75 5.19
CA PHE A 306 22.33 -9.11 5.48
C PHE A 306 22.81 -10.16 4.47
N ALA A 307 23.01 -9.77 3.20
CA ALA A 307 23.55 -10.68 2.18
C ALA A 307 24.98 -11.16 2.48
N THR A 308 25.74 -10.44 3.33
CA THR A 308 27.08 -10.83 3.78
C THR A 308 27.12 -11.24 5.26
N ASP A 309 25.96 -11.45 5.89
CA ASP A 309 25.85 -11.77 7.31
C ASP A 309 26.56 -13.09 7.65
N PRO A 310 27.35 -13.19 8.73
CA PRO A 310 28.12 -14.38 9.07
C PRO A 310 27.26 -15.64 9.24
N TYR A 311 26.00 -15.51 9.69
CA TYR A 311 25.11 -16.64 9.92
C TYR A 311 24.47 -17.12 8.62
N ALA A 312 24.72 -18.37 8.24
CA ALA A 312 24.20 -18.96 6.99
C ALA A 312 22.66 -18.88 6.88
N ASP A 313 21.95 -19.07 8.00
CA ASP A 313 20.48 -18.98 8.04
C ASP A 313 19.92 -17.59 7.74
N ILE A 314 20.70 -16.53 7.98
CA ILE A 314 20.33 -15.16 7.66
C ILE A 314 20.81 -14.82 6.24
N ARG A 315 22.03 -15.22 5.89
CA ARG A 315 22.64 -14.99 4.58
C ARG A 315 21.80 -15.54 3.44
N ARG A 316 21.15 -16.71 3.65
CA ARG A 316 20.26 -17.35 2.67
C ARG A 316 18.91 -16.63 2.48
N ILE A 317 18.53 -15.66 3.31
CA ILE A 317 17.23 -14.98 3.19
C ILE A 317 17.23 -14.13 1.91
N ALA A 318 16.27 -14.38 1.02
CA ALA A 318 16.14 -13.58 -0.19
C ALA A 318 15.56 -12.19 0.11
N TRP A 319 16.33 -11.14 -0.17
CA TRP A 319 15.88 -9.76 0.00
C TRP A 319 15.16 -9.28 -1.26
N LEU A 320 13.90 -8.91 -1.12
CA LEU A 320 13.03 -8.58 -2.25
C LEU A 320 12.60 -7.12 -2.19
N PRO A 321 12.83 -6.33 -3.24
CA PRO A 321 12.21 -5.01 -3.34
C PRO A 321 10.70 -5.16 -3.51
N CYS A 322 9.94 -4.23 -2.95
CA CYS A 322 8.50 -4.18 -3.10
C CYS A 322 8.16 -3.77 -4.54
N SER A 323 7.68 -4.73 -5.35
CA SER A 323 7.35 -4.50 -6.76
C SER A 323 6.32 -3.36 -6.95
N SER A 324 5.34 -3.23 -6.05
CA SER A 324 4.38 -2.11 -6.05
C SER A 324 5.07 -0.77 -5.81
N HIS A 325 6.05 -0.72 -4.91
CA HIS A 325 6.83 0.48 -4.67
C HIS A 325 7.71 0.83 -5.87
N VAL A 326 8.39 -0.17 -6.47
CA VAL A 326 9.19 0.03 -7.69
C VAL A 326 8.33 0.54 -8.86
N CYS A 327 7.11 0.01 -9.04
CA CYS A 327 6.18 0.54 -10.06
C CYS A 327 5.76 1.99 -9.77
N ASN A 328 5.57 2.35 -8.50
CA ASN A 328 5.30 3.74 -8.14
C ASN A 328 6.51 4.65 -8.41
N LEU A 329 7.74 4.15 -8.21
CA LEU A 329 8.98 4.85 -8.58
C LEU A 329 9.14 4.98 -10.10
N MET A 330 8.78 3.96 -10.88
CA MET A 330 8.74 4.06 -12.36
C MET A 330 7.81 5.19 -12.81
N LEU A 331 6.61 5.28 -12.24
CA LEU A 331 5.68 6.39 -12.52
C LEU A 331 6.25 7.74 -12.06
N SER A 332 6.99 7.75 -10.96
CA SER A 332 7.72 8.93 -10.47
C SER A 332 8.73 9.41 -11.48
N ASP A 333 9.65 8.54 -11.88
CA ASP A 333 10.75 8.91 -12.76
C ASP A 333 10.26 9.34 -14.14
N VAL A 334 9.24 8.66 -14.70
CA VAL A 334 8.56 9.14 -15.91
C VAL A 334 7.97 10.53 -15.69
N GLY A 335 7.33 10.78 -14.55
CA GLY A 335 6.71 12.07 -14.24
C GLY A 335 7.68 13.21 -13.89
N THR A 336 8.91 12.91 -13.47
CA THR A 336 9.86 13.93 -12.99
C THR A 336 11.07 14.12 -13.90
N ARG A 337 11.46 13.08 -14.66
CA ARG A 337 12.66 13.08 -15.50
C ARG A 337 12.35 13.23 -16.99
N ALA A 338 11.17 12.80 -17.46
CA ALA A 338 10.72 13.12 -18.81
C ALA A 338 10.17 14.56 -18.85
N GLY A 339 10.96 15.49 -19.40
CA GLY A 339 10.68 16.93 -19.35
C GLY A 339 9.26 17.32 -19.78
N TRP A 340 8.77 16.80 -20.91
CA TRP A 340 7.43 17.10 -21.40
C TRP A 340 6.32 16.57 -20.47
N VAL A 341 6.52 15.41 -19.84
CA VAL A 341 5.57 14.83 -18.86
C VAL A 341 5.57 15.67 -17.59
N LYS A 342 6.77 16.07 -17.12
CA LYS A 342 6.94 16.93 -15.94
C LYS A 342 6.17 18.24 -16.08
N GLU A 343 6.35 18.95 -17.20
CA GLU A 343 5.64 20.21 -17.47
C GLU A 343 4.13 19.99 -17.53
N THR A 344 3.68 18.91 -18.19
CA THR A 344 2.26 18.52 -18.25
C THR A 344 1.68 18.30 -16.84
N ILE A 345 2.40 17.63 -15.95
CA ILE A 345 1.99 17.38 -14.57
C ILE A 345 1.93 18.69 -13.77
N ILE A 346 2.90 19.59 -13.94
CA ILE A 346 2.92 20.89 -13.27
C ILE A 346 1.67 21.70 -13.66
N HIS A 347 1.38 21.81 -14.96
CA HIS A 347 0.20 22.53 -15.44
C HIS A 347 -1.10 21.90 -14.96
N ALA A 348 -1.21 20.57 -15.03
CA ALA A 348 -2.37 19.83 -14.54
C ALA A 348 -2.60 20.05 -13.03
N ARG A 349 -1.54 20.02 -12.21
CA ARG A 349 -1.61 20.30 -10.77
C ARG A 349 -2.09 21.71 -10.48
N ALA A 350 -1.54 22.71 -11.18
CA ALA A 350 -1.93 24.11 -11.01
C ALA A 350 -3.42 24.33 -11.35
N LEU A 351 -3.88 23.74 -12.45
CA LEU A 351 -5.30 23.77 -12.85
C LEU A 351 -6.21 23.14 -11.80
N VAL A 352 -5.89 21.91 -11.35
CA VAL A 352 -6.69 21.20 -10.33
C VAL A 352 -6.73 21.97 -9.02
N ARG A 353 -5.58 22.48 -8.57
CA ARG A 353 -5.48 23.26 -7.33
C ARG A 353 -6.33 24.51 -7.41
N PHE A 354 -6.26 25.28 -8.49
CA PHE A 354 -7.11 26.46 -8.68
C PHE A 354 -8.60 26.12 -8.53
N ILE A 355 -9.07 25.09 -9.24
CA ILE A 355 -10.50 24.71 -9.19
C ILE A 355 -10.91 24.25 -7.80
N LYS A 356 -10.07 23.51 -7.07
CA LYS A 356 -10.41 23.01 -5.73
C LYS A 356 -10.30 24.08 -4.64
N SER A 357 -9.34 25.00 -4.74
CA SER A 357 -9.05 26.00 -3.72
C SER A 357 -10.00 27.20 -3.79
N HIS A 358 -10.53 27.56 -4.96
CA HIS A 358 -11.46 28.68 -5.07
C HIS A 358 -12.91 28.24 -4.94
N GLY A 359 -13.60 28.70 -3.90
CA GLY A 359 -14.96 28.27 -3.55
C GLY A 359 -15.98 28.39 -4.70
N ALA A 360 -15.91 29.47 -5.49
CA ALA A 360 -16.77 29.67 -6.66
C ALA A 360 -16.47 28.66 -7.78
N ALA A 361 -15.19 28.49 -8.16
CA ALA A 361 -14.77 27.51 -9.16
C ALA A 361 -15.10 26.07 -8.73
N HIS A 362 -14.86 25.74 -7.47
CA HIS A 362 -15.14 24.43 -6.90
C HIS A 362 -16.64 24.11 -6.92
N THR A 363 -17.48 25.08 -6.52
CA THR A 363 -18.93 24.91 -6.51
C THR A 363 -19.48 24.78 -7.92
N LEU A 364 -18.98 25.57 -8.85
CA LEU A 364 -19.34 25.48 -10.26
C LEU A 364 -18.93 24.13 -10.86
N PHE A 365 -17.72 23.66 -10.58
CA PHE A 365 -17.28 22.33 -11.02
C PHE A 365 -18.16 21.21 -10.43
N ARG A 366 -18.54 21.30 -9.14
CA ARG A 366 -19.45 20.32 -8.51
C ARG A 366 -20.83 20.29 -9.15
N LYS A 367 -21.34 21.44 -9.59
CA LYS A 367 -22.62 21.53 -10.32
C LYS A 367 -22.54 20.78 -11.66
N LEU A 368 -21.42 20.88 -12.37
CA LEU A 368 -21.21 20.26 -13.68
C LEU A 368 -20.73 18.80 -13.61
N SER A 369 -20.09 18.41 -12.51
CA SER A 369 -19.61 17.05 -12.24
C SER A 369 -20.01 16.58 -10.83
N PRO A 370 -21.29 16.24 -10.60
CA PRO A 370 -21.81 15.95 -9.26
C PRO A 370 -21.32 14.62 -8.67
N ARG A 371 -20.92 13.66 -9.53
CA ARG A 371 -20.58 12.29 -9.11
C ARG A 371 -19.09 12.05 -8.88
N VAL A 372 -18.22 12.89 -9.43
CA VAL A 372 -16.76 12.65 -9.41
C VAL A 372 -16.03 13.97 -9.23
N MET A 373 -15.22 14.03 -8.18
CA MET A 373 -14.35 15.15 -7.88
C MET A 373 -13.02 15.06 -8.60
N LEU A 374 -12.39 16.23 -8.84
CA LEU A 374 -11.01 16.28 -9.28
C LEU A 374 -10.11 15.64 -8.22
N VAL A 375 -9.22 14.76 -8.69
CA VAL A 375 -8.23 14.09 -7.86
C VAL A 375 -7.06 15.05 -7.67
N GLU A 376 -6.79 15.43 -6.43
CA GLU A 376 -5.54 16.10 -6.09
C GLU A 376 -4.51 15.04 -5.70
N PRO A 377 -3.34 15.03 -6.34
CA PRO A 377 -2.36 13.99 -6.11
C PRO A 377 -1.79 14.11 -4.69
N VAL A 378 -1.60 12.96 -4.04
CA VAL A 378 -0.88 12.86 -2.77
C VAL A 378 0.60 12.69 -3.09
N GLU A 379 1.46 13.51 -2.46
CA GLU A 379 2.90 13.57 -2.75
C GLU A 379 3.60 12.20 -2.69
N THR A 380 3.13 11.31 -1.80
CA THR A 380 3.75 9.99 -1.57
C THR A 380 3.31 8.90 -2.56
N ARG A 381 2.42 9.18 -3.52
CA ARG A 381 1.89 8.16 -4.46
C ARG A 381 1.74 8.72 -5.87
N PHE A 382 2.72 8.50 -6.74
CA PHE A 382 2.68 8.92 -8.14
C PHE A 382 1.54 8.27 -8.95
N ALA A 383 1.01 7.13 -8.51
CA ALA A 383 -0.26 6.60 -9.04
C ALA A 383 -1.43 7.63 -8.95
N SER A 384 -1.42 8.52 -7.95
CA SER A 384 -2.42 9.59 -7.84
C SER A 384 -2.28 10.67 -8.91
N VAL A 385 -1.08 10.90 -9.44
CA VAL A 385 -0.84 11.80 -10.59
C VAL A 385 -1.46 11.21 -11.85
N PHE A 386 -1.29 9.91 -12.08
CA PHE A 386 -1.97 9.20 -13.18
C PHE A 386 -3.50 9.32 -13.08
N LEU A 387 -4.05 9.15 -11.87
CA LEU A 387 -5.48 9.31 -11.62
C LEU A 387 -5.96 10.75 -11.83
N MET A 388 -5.17 11.75 -11.44
CA MET A 388 -5.43 13.16 -11.71
C MET A 388 -5.52 13.43 -13.22
N LEU A 389 -4.51 13.03 -14.00
CA LEU A 389 -4.51 13.22 -15.45
C LEU A 389 -5.71 12.51 -16.11
N THR A 390 -5.98 11.27 -15.71
CA THR A 390 -7.14 10.51 -16.20
C THR A 390 -8.46 11.20 -15.82
N CYS A 391 -8.56 11.76 -14.62
CA CYS A 391 -9.73 12.51 -14.18
C CYS A 391 -9.91 13.79 -15.00
N LEU A 392 -8.84 14.54 -15.25
CA LEU A 392 -8.88 15.74 -16.09
C LEU A 392 -9.36 15.41 -17.51
N LYS A 393 -8.76 14.40 -18.16
CA LYS A 393 -9.17 13.95 -19.49
C LYS A 393 -10.66 13.58 -19.54
N ARG A 394 -11.15 12.83 -18.55
CA ARG A 394 -12.57 12.40 -18.47
C ARG A 394 -13.55 13.51 -18.13
N ARG A 395 -13.07 14.64 -17.59
CA ARG A 395 -13.90 15.78 -17.17
C ARG A 395 -13.70 17.01 -18.04
N ARG A 396 -13.08 16.83 -19.20
CA ARG A 396 -12.87 17.90 -20.19
C ARG A 396 -14.15 18.66 -20.50
N ASP A 397 -15.23 17.97 -20.86
CA ASP A 397 -16.49 18.64 -21.24
C ASP A 397 -17.08 19.47 -20.09
N ALA A 398 -16.95 19.00 -18.85
CA ALA A 398 -17.38 19.75 -17.67
C ALA A 398 -16.48 20.97 -17.42
N LEU A 399 -15.16 20.84 -17.62
CA LEU A 399 -14.21 21.94 -17.52
C LEU A 399 -14.43 22.99 -18.61
N GLU A 400 -14.72 22.58 -19.85
CA GLU A 400 -15.05 23.48 -20.95
C GLU A 400 -16.40 24.17 -20.72
N SER A 401 -17.42 23.43 -20.26
CA SER A 401 -18.74 23.99 -19.91
C SER A 401 -18.64 25.05 -18.80
N MET A 402 -17.73 24.83 -17.84
CA MET A 402 -17.47 25.77 -16.75
C MET A 402 -17.09 27.16 -17.25
N LEU A 403 -16.31 27.24 -18.33
CA LEU A 403 -15.84 28.50 -18.91
C LEU A 403 -16.96 29.36 -19.53
N HIS A 404 -18.13 28.76 -19.79
CA HIS A 404 -19.28 29.43 -20.39
C HIS A 404 -20.33 29.88 -19.34
N ASP A 405 -20.17 29.50 -18.07
CA ASP A 405 -21.10 29.88 -17.01
C ASP A 405 -20.80 31.31 -16.51
N ASN A 406 -21.85 32.08 -16.21
CA ASN A 406 -21.74 33.44 -15.69
C ASN A 406 -20.94 33.52 -14.38
N VAL A 407 -20.95 32.46 -13.57
CA VAL A 407 -20.14 32.39 -12.34
C VAL A 407 -18.65 32.43 -12.66
N TRP A 408 -18.20 31.82 -13.77
CA TRP A 408 -16.81 31.91 -14.22
C TRP A 408 -16.46 33.34 -14.67
N ALA A 409 -17.38 34.00 -15.37
CA ALA A 409 -17.21 35.41 -15.75
C ALA A 409 -17.07 36.33 -14.53
N CYS A 410 -17.73 36.02 -13.41
CA CYS A 410 -17.54 36.73 -12.14
C CYS A 410 -16.15 36.51 -11.55
N ILE A 411 -15.61 35.28 -11.57
CA ILE A 411 -14.24 34.98 -11.11
C ILE A 411 -13.20 35.80 -11.90
N LEU A 412 -13.42 35.97 -13.21
CA LEU A 412 -12.55 36.79 -14.07
C LEU A 412 -12.58 38.29 -13.75
N ARG A 413 -13.60 38.78 -13.02
CA ARG A 413 -13.69 40.18 -12.57
C ARG A 413 -12.96 40.44 -11.25
N GLU A 414 -12.54 39.40 -10.55
CA GLU A 414 -11.79 39.51 -9.30
C GLU A 414 -10.31 39.83 -9.58
N ARG A 415 -9.87 41.04 -9.21
CA ARG A 415 -8.48 41.51 -9.46
C ARG A 415 -7.41 40.56 -8.95
N ARG A 416 -7.65 39.87 -7.83
CA ARG A 416 -6.70 38.92 -7.23
C ARG A 416 -6.57 37.61 -8.02
N LEU A 417 -7.62 37.21 -8.72
CA LEU A 417 -7.70 35.89 -9.38
C LEU A 417 -7.62 35.97 -10.89
N ILE A 418 -7.79 37.15 -11.49
CA ILE A 418 -7.90 37.32 -12.95
C ILE A 418 -6.76 36.66 -13.72
N ALA A 419 -5.50 36.86 -13.32
CA ALA A 419 -4.35 36.27 -14.00
C ALA A 419 -4.34 34.74 -13.93
N GLN A 420 -4.66 34.17 -12.76
CA GLN A 420 -4.73 32.72 -12.56
C GLN A 420 -5.92 32.09 -13.30
N ALA A 421 -7.08 32.74 -13.24
CA ALA A 421 -8.30 32.31 -13.92
C ALA A 421 -8.15 32.36 -15.45
N GLN A 422 -7.51 33.40 -15.99
CA GLN A 422 -7.19 33.50 -17.42
C GLN A 422 -6.21 32.42 -17.85
N TRP A 423 -5.16 32.16 -17.06
CA TRP A 423 -4.23 31.06 -17.34
C TRP A 423 -4.94 29.70 -17.34
N VAL A 424 -5.78 29.42 -16.34
CA VAL A 424 -6.58 28.17 -16.29
C VAL A 424 -7.51 28.05 -17.48
N GLN A 425 -8.18 29.13 -17.87
CA GLN A 425 -9.03 29.17 -19.06
C GLN A 425 -8.24 28.88 -20.34
N GLN A 426 -7.03 29.43 -20.47
CA GLN A 426 -6.14 29.14 -21.60
C GLN A 426 -5.73 27.67 -21.60
N GLN A 427 -5.31 27.12 -20.46
CA GLN A 427 -4.92 25.70 -20.35
C GLN A 427 -6.07 24.74 -20.68
N ILE A 428 -7.30 25.02 -20.25
CA ILE A 428 -8.47 24.20 -20.60
C ILE A 428 -8.72 24.18 -22.11
N ARG A 429 -8.41 25.28 -22.82
CA ARG A 429 -8.59 25.41 -24.27
C ARG A 429 -7.37 24.98 -25.08
N ASP A 430 -6.22 24.81 -24.43
CA ASP A 430 -4.96 24.47 -25.08
C ASP A 430 -4.98 23.03 -25.57
N ARG A 431 -5.02 22.86 -26.90
CA ARG A 431 -5.03 21.55 -27.56
C ARG A 431 -3.72 20.79 -27.35
N GLU A 432 -2.60 21.49 -27.27
CA GLU A 432 -1.29 20.87 -27.09
C GLU A 432 -1.13 20.36 -25.66
N PHE A 433 -1.54 21.14 -24.67
CA PHE A 433 -1.64 20.65 -23.29
C PHE A 433 -2.51 19.39 -23.19
N LEU A 434 -3.70 19.39 -23.80
CA LEU A 434 -4.59 18.23 -23.79
C LEU A 434 -4.00 17.01 -24.50
N ARG A 435 -3.26 17.22 -25.60
CA ARG A 435 -2.52 16.18 -26.31
C ARG A 435 -1.45 15.58 -25.39
N CYS A 436 -0.66 16.42 -24.72
CA CYS A 436 0.36 15.98 -23.78
C CYS A 436 -0.24 15.24 -22.56
N VAL A 437 -1.40 15.66 -22.06
CA VAL A 437 -2.12 14.91 -21.01
C VAL A 437 -2.49 13.50 -21.50
N ASP A 438 -2.99 13.38 -22.73
CA ASP A 438 -3.33 12.09 -23.32
C ASP A 438 -2.09 11.20 -23.52
N CYS A 439 -1.03 11.74 -24.10
CA CYS A 439 0.24 11.03 -24.26
C CYS A 439 0.81 10.56 -22.92
N SER A 440 0.77 11.41 -21.89
CA SER A 440 1.24 11.06 -20.53
C SER A 440 0.46 9.87 -19.97
N ILE A 441 -0.87 9.87 -20.12
CA ILE A 441 -1.72 8.76 -19.69
C ILE A 441 -1.35 7.48 -20.44
N ARG A 442 -1.17 7.54 -21.76
CA ARG A 442 -0.83 6.36 -22.57
C ARG A 442 0.50 5.73 -22.14
N VAL A 443 1.54 6.54 -21.95
CA VAL A 443 2.87 6.09 -21.53
C VAL A 443 2.87 5.53 -20.10
N MET A 444 2.15 6.16 -19.18
CA MET A 444 2.07 5.71 -17.77
C MET A 444 1.11 4.53 -17.57
N ALA A 445 0.20 4.26 -18.51
CA ALA A 445 -0.86 3.26 -18.35
C ALA A 445 -0.34 1.82 -18.17
N PRO A 446 0.65 1.31 -18.93
CA PRO A 446 1.18 -0.04 -18.71
C PRO A 446 1.70 -0.26 -17.28
N VAL A 447 2.49 0.69 -16.76
CA VAL A 447 3.02 0.63 -15.39
C VAL A 447 1.90 0.70 -14.35
N HIS A 448 0.93 1.61 -14.53
CA HIS A 448 -0.21 1.71 -13.62
C HIS A 448 -1.11 0.46 -13.66
N GLN A 449 -1.28 -0.17 -14.82
CA GLN A 449 -2.02 -1.43 -14.94
C GLN A 449 -1.33 -2.57 -14.20
N LEU A 450 0.00 -2.67 -14.29
CA LEU A 450 0.78 -3.63 -13.52
C LEU A 450 0.62 -3.40 -12.02
N LEU A 451 0.75 -2.14 -11.56
CA LEU A 451 0.51 -1.76 -10.17
C LEU A 451 -0.87 -2.21 -9.69
N ARG A 452 -1.92 -1.94 -10.46
CA ARG A 452 -3.28 -2.40 -10.14
C ARG A 452 -3.46 -3.91 -10.14
N ARG A 453 -2.70 -4.66 -10.95
CA ARG A 453 -2.72 -6.12 -10.93
C ARG A 453 -2.06 -6.65 -9.65
N MET A 454 -0.96 -6.04 -9.22
CA MET A 454 -0.28 -6.41 -7.97
C MET A 454 -1.15 -6.18 -6.74
N ASP A 455 -1.91 -5.09 -6.70
CA ASP A 455 -2.81 -4.78 -5.58
C ASP A 455 -4.02 -5.74 -5.47
N ARG A 456 -4.35 -6.50 -6.52
CA ARG A 456 -5.49 -7.46 -6.52
C ARG A 456 -5.15 -8.81 -5.88
N GLY A 457 -3.89 -9.01 -5.46
CA GLY A 457 -3.43 -10.29 -4.91
C GLY A 457 -3.24 -11.38 -5.97
N GLY A 458 -2.94 -12.60 -5.53
CA GLY A 458 -2.65 -13.74 -6.39
C GLY A 458 -1.16 -14.07 -6.51
N MET A 459 -0.79 -14.97 -7.41
CA MET A 459 0.59 -15.46 -7.61
C MET A 459 1.46 -14.46 -8.41
N MET A 460 1.47 -13.19 -8.00
CA MET A 460 2.11 -12.10 -8.74
C MET A 460 3.63 -12.28 -8.91
N MET A 461 4.31 -12.86 -7.91
CA MET A 461 5.74 -13.17 -7.99
C MET A 461 6.09 -13.98 -9.24
N SER A 462 5.24 -14.96 -9.59
CA SER A 462 5.48 -15.88 -10.71
C SER A 462 5.36 -15.27 -12.09
N ILE A 463 4.75 -14.09 -12.21
CA ILE A 463 4.57 -13.41 -13.50
C ILE A 463 5.51 -12.20 -13.64
N MET A 464 6.27 -11.85 -12.60
CA MET A 464 7.15 -10.67 -12.62
C MET A 464 8.21 -10.73 -13.71
N CYS A 465 8.81 -11.90 -13.97
CA CYS A 465 9.81 -12.07 -15.03
C CYS A 465 9.24 -11.73 -16.42
N GLU A 466 8.12 -12.33 -16.79
CA GLU A 466 7.41 -12.06 -18.06
C GLU A 466 6.99 -10.58 -18.15
N TRP A 467 6.43 -10.04 -17.06
CA TRP A 467 6.00 -8.64 -17.02
C TRP A 467 7.14 -7.67 -17.20
N SER A 468 8.28 -7.92 -16.56
CA SER A 468 9.45 -7.05 -16.67
C SER A 468 9.91 -6.92 -18.13
N GLN A 469 9.82 -8.00 -18.91
CA GLN A 469 10.19 -8.02 -20.32
C GLN A 469 9.12 -7.32 -21.16
N HIS A 470 7.85 -7.68 -20.96
CA HIS A 470 6.75 -7.19 -21.78
C HIS A 470 6.40 -5.72 -21.50
N LEU A 471 6.69 -5.20 -20.30
CA LEU A 471 6.37 -3.82 -19.91
C LEU A 471 7.03 -2.80 -20.84
N LEU A 472 8.30 -2.99 -21.18
CA LEU A 472 9.02 -2.07 -22.06
C LEU A 472 8.48 -2.09 -23.48
N GLU A 473 8.09 -3.27 -23.97
CA GLU A 473 7.46 -3.43 -25.27
C GLU A 473 6.06 -2.78 -25.31
N LEU A 474 5.26 -2.95 -24.26
CA LEU A 474 3.95 -2.31 -24.12
C LEU A 474 4.05 -0.79 -24.16
N ILE A 475 5.06 -0.21 -23.52
CA ILE A 475 5.28 1.24 -23.53
C ILE A 475 5.75 1.70 -24.90
N ARG A 476 6.63 0.96 -25.59
CA ARG A 476 7.07 1.32 -26.95
C ARG A 476 5.96 1.27 -28.00
N ARG A 477 4.96 0.40 -27.80
CA ARG A 477 3.82 0.22 -28.70
C ARG A 477 2.66 1.19 -28.46
N VAL A 478 2.77 2.11 -27.49
CA VAL A 478 1.73 3.11 -27.28
C VAL A 478 1.68 4.07 -28.46
N ASP A 479 0.47 4.49 -28.82
CA ASP A 479 0.24 5.48 -29.88
C ASP A 479 0.65 6.89 -29.40
N VAL A 480 1.96 7.15 -29.35
CA VAL A 480 2.62 8.40 -28.98
C VAL A 480 3.91 8.52 -29.82
N PRO A 481 4.31 9.73 -30.27
CA PRO A 481 5.56 9.92 -31.03
C PRO A 481 6.78 9.31 -30.35
N ALA A 482 7.65 8.64 -31.13
CA ALA A 482 8.77 7.86 -30.62
C ALA A 482 9.78 8.70 -29.80
N ASP A 483 9.99 9.95 -30.19
CA ASP A 483 10.82 10.93 -29.50
C ASP A 483 10.30 11.28 -28.10
N MET A 484 8.98 11.23 -27.91
CA MET A 484 8.33 11.44 -26.61
C MET A 484 8.34 10.17 -25.74
N VAL A 485 8.24 8.99 -26.36
CA VAL A 485 8.19 7.69 -25.69
C VAL A 485 9.54 7.25 -25.16
N GLU A 486 10.60 7.41 -25.95
CA GLU A 486 11.92 6.86 -25.62
C GLU A 486 12.51 7.37 -24.29
N PRO A 487 12.40 8.67 -23.92
CA PRO A 487 12.78 9.14 -22.58
C PRO A 487 12.06 8.40 -21.46
N CYS A 488 10.77 8.11 -21.64
CA CYS A 488 9.97 7.42 -20.62
C CYS A 488 10.35 5.93 -20.54
N VAL A 489 10.61 5.29 -21.68
CA VAL A 489 11.09 3.90 -21.74
C VAL A 489 12.42 3.75 -21.01
N ARG A 490 13.35 4.70 -21.17
CA ARG A 490 14.63 4.68 -20.46
C ARG A 490 14.45 4.69 -18.95
N GLU A 491 13.62 5.59 -18.42
CA GLU A 491 13.38 5.67 -16.98
C GLU A 491 12.73 4.38 -16.43
N VAL A 492 11.76 3.82 -17.16
CA VAL A 492 11.15 2.54 -16.78
C VAL A 492 12.15 1.40 -16.85
N ALA A 493 12.99 1.34 -17.88
CA ALA A 493 14.01 0.30 -18.05
C ALA A 493 15.02 0.29 -16.89
N ILE A 494 15.49 1.46 -16.45
CA ILE A 494 16.40 1.58 -15.30
C ILE A 494 15.76 0.98 -14.05
N ARG A 495 14.53 1.37 -13.72
CA ARG A 495 13.83 0.85 -12.53
C ARG A 495 13.45 -0.62 -12.65
N ASN A 496 13.23 -1.12 -13.85
CA ASN A 496 12.91 -2.51 -14.09
C ASN A 496 14.06 -3.45 -13.69
N LEU A 497 15.32 -3.01 -13.86
CA LEU A 497 16.49 -3.74 -13.38
C LEU A 497 16.50 -3.92 -11.86
N HIS A 498 15.89 -3.00 -11.11
CA HIS A 498 15.77 -3.05 -9.66
C HIS A 498 14.56 -3.87 -9.17
N MET A 499 13.75 -4.44 -10.06
CA MET A 499 12.51 -5.13 -9.70
C MET A 499 12.71 -6.64 -9.52
N LEU A 500 13.57 -7.24 -10.33
CA LEU A 500 13.77 -8.69 -10.38
C LEU A 500 14.90 -9.13 -9.46
N GLU A 501 14.69 -10.30 -8.86
CA GLU A 501 15.60 -10.97 -7.95
C GLU A 501 15.53 -12.48 -8.25
N PRO A 502 16.55 -13.27 -7.91
CA PRO A 502 16.59 -14.72 -8.14
C PRO A 502 15.30 -15.46 -7.73
N ALA A 503 14.65 -15.03 -6.64
CA ALA A 503 13.40 -15.61 -6.17
C ALA A 503 12.25 -15.48 -7.19
N HIS A 504 12.19 -14.38 -7.95
CA HIS A 504 11.19 -14.19 -8.99
C HIS A 504 11.33 -15.24 -10.09
N ALA A 505 12.55 -15.56 -10.49
CA ALA A 505 12.83 -16.57 -11.52
C ALA A 505 12.39 -17.98 -11.09
N VAL A 506 12.68 -18.38 -9.84
CA VAL A 506 12.20 -19.66 -9.31
C VAL A 506 10.67 -19.72 -9.29
N THR A 507 10.02 -18.66 -8.80
CA THR A 507 8.55 -18.64 -8.76
C THR A 507 7.94 -18.65 -10.17
N HIS A 508 8.63 -18.07 -11.15
CA HIS A 508 8.21 -18.08 -12.55
C HIS A 508 8.22 -19.49 -13.13
N LEU A 509 9.33 -20.22 -12.97
CA LEU A 509 9.45 -21.59 -13.46
C LEU A 509 8.55 -22.58 -12.68
N LEU A 510 8.28 -22.33 -11.40
CA LEU A 510 7.37 -23.17 -10.61
C LEU A 510 5.89 -23.01 -11.01
N ASN A 511 5.52 -21.98 -11.77
CA ASN A 511 4.15 -21.70 -12.14
C ASN A 511 3.56 -22.80 -13.06
N PRO A 512 2.53 -23.55 -12.62
CA PRO A 512 1.97 -24.64 -13.42
C PRO A 512 1.34 -24.18 -14.74
N TYR A 513 0.86 -22.93 -14.82
CA TYR A 513 0.25 -22.35 -16.03
C TYR A 513 1.27 -21.88 -17.07
N ARG A 514 2.57 -21.99 -16.77
CA ARG A 514 3.67 -21.47 -17.57
C ARG A 514 4.80 -22.48 -17.79
N ARG A 515 4.55 -23.76 -17.48
CA ARG A 515 5.50 -24.84 -17.74
C ARG A 515 5.84 -24.89 -19.22
N SER A 516 7.11 -24.72 -19.55
CA SER A 516 7.63 -24.76 -20.92
C SER A 516 8.92 -25.55 -20.94
N LEU A 517 9.03 -26.49 -21.88
CA LEU A 517 10.26 -27.24 -22.14
C LEU A 517 11.39 -26.34 -22.65
N ARG A 518 11.06 -25.14 -23.15
CA ARG A 518 12.02 -24.19 -23.73
C ARG A 518 13.10 -23.71 -22.78
N TYR A 519 12.87 -23.74 -21.47
CA TYR A 519 13.86 -23.25 -20.50
C TYR A 519 15.08 -24.16 -20.37
N HIS A 520 14.91 -25.47 -20.61
CA HIS A 520 15.97 -26.47 -20.40
C HIS A 520 16.37 -27.21 -21.69
N GLU A 521 15.71 -26.95 -22.82
CA GLU A 521 16.08 -27.47 -24.14
C GLU A 521 16.99 -26.47 -24.89
N SER A 522 18.29 -26.76 -24.94
CA SER A 522 19.34 -25.90 -25.52
C SER A 522 19.12 -25.41 -26.96
N LEU A 523 18.26 -26.09 -27.72
CA LEU A 523 17.90 -25.73 -29.11
C LEU A 523 16.75 -24.71 -29.20
N GLN A 524 16.02 -24.45 -28.10
CA GLN A 524 14.85 -23.56 -28.07
C GLN A 524 14.94 -22.47 -26.99
N THR A 525 16.01 -22.45 -26.18
CA THR A 525 16.29 -21.41 -25.17
C THR A 525 16.65 -20.09 -25.82
N THR A 526 15.88 -19.04 -25.58
CA THR A 526 16.33 -17.66 -25.86
C THR A 526 17.39 -17.21 -24.83
N SER A 527 18.13 -16.13 -25.10
CA SER A 527 19.06 -15.54 -24.12
C SER A 527 18.35 -15.14 -22.82
N ASP A 528 17.08 -14.73 -22.91
CA ASP A 528 16.27 -14.36 -21.76
C ASP A 528 15.83 -15.59 -20.95
N ASP A 529 15.47 -16.68 -21.62
CA ASP A 529 15.12 -17.96 -20.96
C ASP A 529 16.32 -18.54 -20.20
N ALA A 530 17.52 -18.48 -20.79
CA ALA A 530 18.75 -18.92 -20.15
C ALA A 530 19.05 -18.10 -18.88
N ARG A 531 18.83 -16.78 -18.92
CA ARG A 531 18.99 -15.90 -17.76
C ARG A 531 18.00 -16.26 -16.64
N VAL A 532 16.74 -16.56 -16.96
CA VAL A 532 15.75 -17.00 -15.96
C VAL A 532 16.21 -18.29 -15.27
N VAL A 533 16.75 -19.26 -16.02
CA VAL A 533 17.27 -20.51 -15.43
C VAL A 533 18.51 -20.26 -14.56
N GLU A 534 19.41 -19.38 -14.99
CA GLU A 534 20.59 -19.01 -14.19
C GLU A 534 20.19 -18.36 -12.85
N GLU A 535 19.27 -17.38 -12.88
CA GLU A 535 18.75 -16.73 -11.69
C GLU A 535 18.01 -17.73 -10.78
N CYS A 536 17.27 -18.68 -11.35
CA CYS A 536 16.66 -19.77 -10.61
C CYS A 536 17.71 -20.62 -9.88
N ASN A 537 18.75 -21.06 -10.58
CA ASN A 537 19.83 -21.85 -10.00
C ASN A 537 20.58 -21.08 -8.89
N ARG A 538 20.78 -19.77 -9.06
CA ARG A 538 21.40 -18.91 -8.04
C ARG A 538 20.57 -18.84 -6.77
N PHE A 539 19.24 -18.74 -6.89
CA PHE A 539 18.36 -18.80 -5.72
C PHE A 539 18.44 -20.17 -5.03
N LEU A 540 18.36 -21.27 -5.79
CA LEU A 540 18.44 -22.62 -5.24
C LEU A 540 19.74 -22.85 -4.49
N LEU A 541 20.87 -22.43 -5.08
CA LEU A 541 22.20 -22.52 -4.48
C LEU A 541 22.24 -21.83 -3.10
N ALA A 542 21.75 -20.58 -3.04
CA ALA A 542 21.66 -19.82 -1.80
C ALA A 542 20.77 -20.50 -0.74
N GLN A 543 19.64 -21.11 -1.15
CA GLN A 543 18.77 -21.84 -0.22
C GLN A 543 19.39 -23.16 0.29
N THR A 544 20.36 -23.73 -0.44
CA THR A 544 20.96 -25.03 -0.12
C THR A 544 22.36 -24.95 0.49
N GLY A 545 22.78 -23.76 0.94
CA GLY A 545 24.04 -23.57 1.68
C GLY A 545 25.25 -23.21 0.81
N ASP A 546 25.02 -22.65 -0.39
CA ASP A 546 26.06 -22.13 -1.28
C ASP A 546 27.10 -23.17 -1.77
N ASP A 547 26.76 -24.46 -1.72
CA ASP A 547 27.60 -25.55 -2.23
C ASP A 547 27.09 -26.06 -3.60
N PRO A 548 27.76 -25.72 -4.72
CA PRO A 548 27.32 -26.10 -6.06
C PRO A 548 27.50 -27.60 -6.38
N VAL A 549 28.26 -28.33 -5.57
CA VAL A 549 28.42 -29.79 -5.68
C VAL A 549 27.68 -30.54 -4.57
N GLY A 550 27.02 -29.81 -3.68
CA GLY A 550 26.27 -30.35 -2.56
C GLY A 550 25.12 -31.23 -3.02
N ARG A 551 24.92 -32.37 -2.36
CA ARG A 551 23.86 -33.34 -2.70
C ARG A 551 22.47 -32.69 -2.72
N LEU A 552 22.20 -31.78 -1.78
CA LEU A 552 20.91 -31.11 -1.68
C LEU A 552 20.65 -30.18 -2.87
N TYR A 553 21.62 -29.33 -3.22
CA TYR A 553 21.54 -28.45 -4.39
C TYR A 553 21.28 -29.24 -5.67
N MET A 554 22.11 -30.25 -5.93
CA MET A 554 22.00 -31.10 -7.12
C MET A 554 20.64 -31.78 -7.20
N THR A 555 20.15 -32.34 -6.08
CA THR A 555 18.83 -32.99 -6.02
C THR A 555 17.70 -32.02 -6.36
N VAL A 556 17.70 -30.82 -5.77
CA VAL A 556 16.63 -29.83 -6.00
C VAL A 556 16.68 -29.28 -7.42
N ARG A 557 17.89 -29.00 -7.95
CA ARG A 557 18.09 -28.55 -9.33
C ARG A 557 17.63 -29.61 -10.35
N ASP A 558 17.96 -30.87 -10.11
CA ASP A 558 17.58 -31.97 -10.99
C ASP A 558 16.07 -32.23 -10.93
N GLN A 559 15.44 -32.11 -9.75
CA GLN A 559 13.98 -32.13 -9.61
C GLN A 559 13.29 -30.99 -10.36
N MET A 560 13.87 -29.78 -10.32
CA MET A 560 13.36 -28.62 -11.05
C MET A 560 13.39 -28.88 -12.56
N THR A 561 14.51 -29.42 -13.06
CA THR A 561 14.69 -29.78 -14.47
C THR A 561 13.76 -30.93 -14.89
N ALA A 562 13.61 -31.95 -14.05
CA ALA A 562 12.76 -33.11 -14.31
C ALA A 562 11.26 -32.75 -14.33
N ARG A 563 10.84 -31.80 -13.49
CA ARG A 563 9.47 -31.27 -13.44
C ARG A 563 9.05 -30.67 -14.79
N ASP A 564 9.96 -29.98 -15.47
CA ASP A 564 9.69 -29.43 -16.79
C ASP A 564 9.69 -30.52 -17.88
N ASN A 565 10.57 -31.53 -17.75
CA ASN A 565 10.69 -32.64 -18.71
C ASN A 565 9.56 -33.71 -18.64
N CYS A 566 8.85 -33.84 -17.53
CA CYS A 566 7.82 -34.88 -17.31
C CYS A 566 6.60 -34.76 -18.27
N CYS A 567 6.48 -33.67 -19.03
CA CYS A 567 5.42 -33.46 -20.02
C CYS A 567 5.54 -34.33 -21.29
N ARG A 568 6.63 -35.11 -21.47
CA ARG A 568 6.75 -36.07 -22.59
C ARG A 568 5.75 -37.24 -22.52
N GLY A 569 5.28 -37.63 -21.34
CA GLY A 569 4.51 -38.88 -21.15
C GLY A 569 3.00 -38.81 -21.42
N GLY A 570 2.41 -37.60 -21.52
CA GLY A 570 0.95 -37.41 -21.50
C GLY A 570 0.25 -37.38 -22.87
N ARG A 571 0.98 -37.30 -23.99
CA ARG A 571 0.40 -37.24 -25.35
C ARG A 571 0.61 -38.51 -26.18
N GLY A 572 0.90 -39.64 -25.54
CA GLY A 572 1.17 -40.92 -26.23
C GLY A 572 0.37 -42.12 -25.73
N ARG A 573 -0.65 -41.94 -24.89
CA ARG A 573 -1.51 -43.04 -24.41
C ARG A 573 -2.98 -42.60 -24.32
N GLY A 574 -3.58 -42.43 -25.48
CA GLY A 574 -5.02 -42.44 -25.69
C GLY A 574 -5.22 -42.93 -27.11
N ARG A 575 -5.70 -44.17 -27.24
CA ARG A 575 -6.04 -44.81 -28.51
C ARG A 575 -7.10 -44.03 -29.26
#